data_AF-A0A7C9ADA9-F1
#
_entry.id   AF-A0A7C9ADA9-F1
#
_cell.length_a   1.000
_cell.length_b   1.000
_cell.length_c   1.000
_cell.angle_alpha   90.00
_cell.angle_beta   90.00
_cell.angle_gamma   90.00
#
_symmetry.space_group_name_H-M   'P 1'
#
loop_
_entity.id
_entity.type
_entity.pdbx_description
1 polymer ?
#
loop_
_entity_poly.entity_id
_entity_poly.type
_entity_poly.pdbx_seq_one_letter_code
_entity_poly.pdbx_strand_id
1 'polypeptide(L)'
;MEQLQRALGERGLCVSNLPEKGRCLMATKDFSPGEVIISQEPYVFVPGNASGSSKCEVCFGSDNVKKFSACHVVWYCGSTCQKADWKLHRAECQALSNIEKDKLKYLTPSIRLMVKLYLRRKLQAEKVIPTTVTDNYNLIEALVSHMSEIAEKQLVLYAQMANLVNVILQWPDLNLKEVAENFSKLACNAHSICDSELRPLGTGLYPVVSIINHSCLPNSVLVFEGRTAVVRAVERIPKGTEVQISYIETAGSTMTRKKALKEQYLFSCSCPRCMKLGQSEDIQESAILEGYRCEDDNCMGFLLRDPDKKAFICQQCGLARKLEDVKDIASEIKTMSDKAAKSLASGNNQEASSLYKTVERLQLKLCHPFSLNLMHTRESLMKIFMDLSNWKEALFYCRLTIPVYEMVYPGCHPMRGLQYYTCGKLEWLLGETENSVISFTKALDILRLTHGTNTSFMKELVIKLEEARAEASYKLRAADEDD
;
A
#
# COMPACT_ATOMS: atom_id res chain seq x y z
N MET A 1 -15.89 -6.52 25.20
CA MET A 1 -16.52 -5.61 24.22
C MET A 1 -17.00 -4.30 24.83
N GLU A 2 -17.68 -4.28 25.98
CA GLU A 2 -18.15 -3.02 26.60
C GLU A 2 -17.06 -1.98 26.89
N GLN A 3 -15.91 -2.41 27.40
CA GLN A 3 -14.79 -1.49 27.66
C GLN A 3 -14.26 -0.87 26.36
N LEU A 4 -14.16 -1.65 25.28
CA LEU A 4 -13.78 -1.15 23.96
C LEU A 4 -14.81 -0.14 23.43
N GLN A 5 -16.10 -0.42 23.59
CA GLN A 5 -17.16 0.53 23.21
C GLN A 5 -17.03 1.86 23.96
N ARG A 6 -16.74 1.83 25.27
CA ARG A 6 -16.50 3.06 26.05
C ARG A 6 -15.29 3.84 25.54
N ALA A 7 -14.15 3.17 25.36
CA ALA A 7 -12.92 3.81 24.86
C ALA A 7 -13.07 4.40 23.44
N LEU A 8 -13.87 3.75 22.59
CA LEU A 8 -14.23 4.29 21.27
C LEU A 8 -15.23 5.44 21.38
N GLY A 9 -16.19 5.37 22.30
CA GLY A 9 -17.17 6.42 22.56
C GLY A 9 -16.52 7.76 22.92
N GLU A 10 -15.47 7.74 23.73
CA GLU A 10 -14.65 8.93 24.05
C GLU A 10 -14.00 9.57 22.82
N ARG A 11 -13.82 8.80 21.74
CA ARG A 11 -13.27 9.27 20.45
C ARG A 11 -14.36 9.60 19.43
N GLY A 12 -15.64 9.53 19.81
CA GLY A 12 -16.74 9.72 18.88
C GLY A 12 -16.93 8.56 17.91
N LEU A 13 -16.67 7.33 18.38
CA LEU A 13 -16.79 6.10 17.59
C LEU A 13 -17.58 5.03 18.34
N CYS A 14 -18.15 4.07 17.62
CA CYS A 14 -18.67 2.83 18.21
C CYS A 14 -18.51 1.65 17.24
N VAL A 15 -18.48 0.43 17.79
CA VAL A 15 -18.55 -0.79 16.99
C VAL A 15 -20.01 -1.16 16.79
N SER A 16 -20.42 -1.38 15.56
CA SER A 16 -21.74 -1.92 15.21
C SER A 16 -21.57 -3.23 14.41
N ASN A 17 -22.67 -3.93 14.14
CA ASN A 17 -22.66 -5.14 13.32
C ASN A 17 -23.66 -4.95 12.17
N LEU A 18 -23.17 -4.88 10.94
CA LEU A 18 -23.99 -4.79 9.74
C LEU A 18 -24.22 -6.20 9.17
N PRO A 19 -25.45 -6.58 8.78
CA PRO A 19 -25.76 -7.94 8.32
C PRO A 19 -24.83 -8.47 7.22
N GLU A 20 -24.44 -7.61 6.27
CA GLU A 20 -23.63 -7.99 5.10
C GLU A 20 -22.12 -7.84 5.31
N LYS A 21 -21.68 -7.04 6.29
CA LYS A 21 -20.26 -6.67 6.48
C LYS A 21 -19.68 -7.16 7.81
N GLY A 22 -20.51 -7.72 8.68
CA GLY A 22 -20.09 -8.06 10.04
C GLY A 22 -19.81 -6.79 10.85
N ARG A 23 -18.80 -6.86 11.72
CA ARG A 23 -18.43 -5.74 12.59
C ARG A 23 -17.95 -4.57 11.76
N CYS A 24 -18.36 -3.36 12.15
CA CYS A 24 -17.97 -2.12 11.50
C CYS A 24 -17.70 -1.03 12.53
N LEU A 25 -16.91 -0.03 12.14
CA LEU A 25 -16.68 1.17 12.94
C LEU A 25 -17.60 2.30 12.47
N MET A 26 -18.41 2.83 13.37
CA MET A 26 -19.37 3.91 13.08
C MET A 26 -18.97 5.20 13.77
N ALA A 27 -19.17 6.33 13.11
CA ALA A 27 -19.00 7.65 13.69
C ALA A 27 -20.18 7.98 14.63
N THR A 28 -19.91 8.41 15.86
CA THR A 28 -20.92 8.91 16.81
C THR A 28 -20.90 10.43 16.97
N LYS A 29 -19.97 11.08 16.28
CA LYS A 29 -19.88 12.53 16.04
C LYS A 29 -19.55 12.80 14.57
N ASP A 30 -19.60 14.06 14.16
CA ASP A 30 -19.07 14.48 12.87
C ASP A 30 -17.53 14.53 12.89
N PHE A 31 -16.88 14.09 11.81
CA PHE A 31 -15.45 14.29 11.56
C PHE A 31 -15.24 15.21 10.36
N SER A 32 -14.28 16.13 10.49
CA SER A 32 -13.88 17.03 9.41
C SER A 32 -12.73 16.45 8.57
N PRO A 33 -12.57 16.84 7.29
CA PRO A 33 -11.41 16.42 6.49
C PRO A 33 -10.08 16.70 7.20
N GLY A 34 -9.19 15.71 7.23
CA GLY A 34 -7.88 15.75 7.89
C GLY A 34 -7.88 15.37 9.37
N GLU A 35 -9.05 15.29 10.01
CA GLU A 35 -9.18 14.92 11.41
C GLU A 35 -8.74 13.46 11.64
N VAL A 36 -7.99 13.22 12.73
CA VAL A 36 -7.64 11.86 13.16
C VAL A 36 -8.88 11.19 13.73
N ILE A 37 -9.32 10.11 13.08
CA ILE A 37 -10.43 9.28 13.53
C ILE A 37 -9.95 8.35 14.65
N ILE A 38 -8.88 7.59 14.38
CA ILE A 38 -8.28 6.68 15.33
C ILE A 38 -6.80 6.47 15.01
N SER A 39 -6.00 6.21 16.06
CA SER A 39 -4.63 5.77 15.93
C SER A 39 -4.36 4.55 16.81
N GLN A 40 -3.47 3.66 16.36
CA GLN A 40 -3.13 2.43 17.08
C GLN A 40 -1.68 2.00 16.82
N GLU A 41 -0.95 1.66 17.87
CA GLU A 41 0.33 0.92 17.76
C GLU A 41 0.06 -0.57 17.43
N PRO A 42 0.93 -1.24 16.65
CA PRO A 42 0.73 -2.63 16.32
C PRO A 42 0.79 -3.52 17.56
N TYR A 43 -0.12 -4.48 17.65
CA TYR A 43 -0.08 -5.53 18.66
C TYR A 43 1.18 -6.40 18.47
N VAL A 44 1.44 -6.81 17.23
CA VAL A 44 2.69 -7.45 16.81
C VAL A 44 3.11 -6.91 15.46
N PHE A 45 4.42 -6.89 15.20
CA PHE A 45 4.98 -6.41 13.96
C PHE A 45 6.34 -7.05 13.67
N VAL A 46 6.74 -7.01 12.41
CA VAL A 46 8.05 -7.45 11.92
C VAL A 46 8.53 -6.54 10.78
N PRO A 47 9.83 -6.25 10.67
CA PRO A 47 10.38 -5.55 9.50
C PRO A 47 10.25 -6.42 8.24
N GLY A 48 10.10 -5.77 7.09
CA GLY A 48 10.01 -6.42 5.79
C GLY A 48 11.38 -6.78 5.22
N ASN A 49 11.42 -7.79 4.35
CA ASN A 49 12.66 -8.35 3.77
C ASN A 49 13.06 -7.73 2.41
N ALA A 50 12.35 -6.70 1.94
CA ALA A 50 12.31 -6.31 0.53
C ALA A 50 13.62 -5.71 -0.05
N SER A 51 14.66 -5.47 0.75
CA SER A 51 15.77 -4.59 0.34
C SER A 51 17.17 -5.20 0.45
N GLY A 52 17.32 -6.44 0.92
CA GLY A 52 18.65 -7.00 1.26
C GLY A 52 19.42 -6.24 2.36
N SER A 53 18.97 -5.03 2.73
CA SER A 53 19.48 -4.21 3.80
C SER A 53 18.88 -4.65 5.13
N SER A 54 19.73 -4.66 6.15
CA SER A 54 19.30 -4.93 7.51
C SER A 54 18.51 -3.72 8.03
N LYS A 55 17.34 -3.97 8.62
CA LYS A 55 16.48 -2.93 9.20
C LYS A 55 16.38 -3.10 10.71
N CYS A 56 16.29 -2.00 11.43
CA CYS A 56 16.04 -2.03 12.86
C CYS A 56 14.70 -2.71 13.14
N GLU A 57 14.69 -3.67 14.07
CA GLU A 57 13.51 -4.43 14.46
C GLU A 57 12.35 -3.54 14.92
N VAL A 58 12.66 -2.38 15.53
CA VAL A 58 11.67 -1.47 16.12
C VAL A 58 11.32 -0.31 15.22
N CYS A 59 12.27 0.52 14.78
CA CYS A 59 11.93 1.72 14.00
C CYS A 59 11.91 1.49 12.48
N PHE A 60 12.31 0.30 12.02
CA PHE A 60 12.49 -0.05 10.61
C PHE A 60 13.54 0.77 9.84
N GLY A 61 14.26 1.68 10.51
CA GLY A 61 15.37 2.42 9.94
C GLY A 61 16.56 1.52 9.60
N SER A 62 17.28 1.86 8.54
CA SER A 62 18.47 1.15 8.04
C SER A 62 19.80 1.67 8.59
N ASP A 63 19.79 2.85 9.21
CA ASP A 63 21.03 3.54 9.58
C ASP A 63 21.68 2.93 10.82
N ASN A 64 22.98 2.66 10.73
CA ASN A 64 23.82 2.19 11.83
C ASN A 64 23.29 0.95 12.57
N VAL A 65 22.58 0.06 11.87
CA VAL A 65 22.01 -1.13 12.48
C VAL A 65 23.05 -2.19 12.80
N LYS A 66 22.94 -2.80 13.98
CA LYS A 66 23.83 -3.87 14.46
C LYS A 66 23.04 -5.14 14.75
N LYS A 67 23.57 -6.27 14.28
CA LYS A 67 22.98 -7.59 14.47
C LYS A 67 23.07 -7.99 15.94
N PHE A 68 21.97 -8.47 16.50
CA PHE A 68 21.98 -9.02 17.85
C PHE A 68 22.69 -10.38 17.87
N SER A 69 23.70 -10.52 18.71
CA SER A 69 24.65 -11.65 18.67
C SER A 69 24.06 -12.97 19.10
N ALA A 70 23.05 -12.98 19.98
CA ALA A 70 22.53 -14.22 20.55
C ALA A 70 21.64 -15.02 19.58
N CYS A 71 20.63 -14.40 18.98
CA CYS A 71 19.74 -15.10 18.04
C CYS A 71 20.19 -15.01 16.58
N HIS A 72 21.02 -14.03 16.22
CA HIS A 72 21.39 -13.72 14.84
C HIS A 72 20.21 -13.45 13.88
N VAL A 73 19.04 -13.05 14.40
CA VAL A 73 17.85 -12.75 13.58
C VAL A 73 17.56 -11.25 13.54
N VAL A 74 17.60 -10.57 14.68
CA VAL A 74 17.19 -9.15 14.78
C VAL A 74 18.36 -8.18 14.68
N TRP A 75 18.05 -6.94 14.29
CA TRP A 75 18.99 -5.84 14.20
C TRP A 75 18.46 -4.61 14.95
N TYR A 76 19.34 -3.82 15.56
CA TYR A 76 18.96 -2.57 16.23
C TYR A 76 19.84 -1.41 15.78
N CYS A 77 19.26 -0.24 15.54
CA CYS A 77 20.00 1.00 15.28
C CYS A 77 20.67 1.58 16.54
N GLY A 78 20.26 1.15 17.73
CA GLY A 78 20.81 1.64 18.99
C GLY A 78 20.08 1.11 20.24
N SER A 79 20.58 1.52 21.40
CA SER A 79 20.12 1.05 22.71
C SER A 79 18.67 1.42 23.01
N THR A 80 18.16 2.55 22.50
CA THR A 80 16.77 2.97 22.66
C THR A 80 15.80 1.94 22.05
N CYS A 81 16.02 1.55 20.80
CA CYS A 81 15.19 0.54 20.14
C CYS A 81 15.34 -0.83 20.79
N GLN A 82 16.57 -1.23 21.15
CA GLN A 82 16.80 -2.50 21.84
C GLN A 82 16.04 -2.58 23.18
N LYS A 83 16.07 -1.52 24.00
CA LYS A 83 15.35 -1.46 25.27
C LYS A 83 13.84 -1.48 25.09
N ALA A 84 13.32 -0.82 24.05
CA ALA A 84 11.89 -0.78 23.75
C ALA A 84 11.32 -2.17 23.40
N ASP A 85 12.08 -3.00 22.67
CA ASP A 85 11.65 -4.37 22.29
C ASP A 85 11.99 -5.43 23.33
N TRP A 86 12.91 -5.13 24.27
CA TRP A 86 13.56 -6.15 25.12
C TRP A 86 12.60 -7.09 25.84
N LYS A 87 11.46 -6.60 26.34
CA LYS A 87 10.47 -7.46 27.02
C LYS A 87 9.99 -8.61 26.14
N LEU A 88 9.69 -8.33 24.88
CA LEU A 88 9.24 -9.33 23.90
C LEU A 88 10.44 -10.05 23.27
N HIS A 89 11.43 -9.29 22.83
CA HIS A 89 12.61 -9.84 22.17
C HIS A 89 13.40 -10.80 23.05
N ARG A 90 13.47 -10.60 24.37
CA ARG A 90 14.18 -11.56 25.25
C ARG A 90 13.59 -12.96 25.12
N ALA A 91 12.27 -13.08 25.11
CA ALA A 91 11.57 -14.35 24.98
C ALA A 91 11.69 -14.90 23.54
N GLU A 92 11.60 -14.03 22.53
CA GLU A 92 11.80 -14.40 21.12
C GLU A 92 13.24 -14.88 20.88
N CYS A 93 14.22 -14.16 21.40
CA CYS A 93 15.65 -14.46 21.27
C CYS A 93 15.97 -15.83 21.85
N GLN A 94 15.38 -16.17 23.01
CA GLN A 94 15.54 -17.49 23.62
C GLN A 94 14.95 -18.60 22.73
N ALA A 95 13.77 -18.38 22.15
CA ALA A 95 13.17 -19.35 21.23
C ALA A 95 14.00 -19.51 19.95
N LEU A 96 14.50 -18.41 19.40
CA LEU A 96 15.25 -18.40 18.14
C LEU A 96 16.71 -18.86 18.30
N SER A 97 17.36 -18.64 19.44
CA SER A 97 18.74 -19.06 19.67
C SER A 97 18.92 -20.58 19.71
N ASN A 98 17.84 -21.31 19.94
CA ASN A 98 17.83 -22.77 19.98
C ASN A 98 17.69 -23.39 18.58
N ILE A 99 17.50 -22.58 17.54
CA ILE A 99 17.35 -23.04 16.15
C ILE A 99 18.73 -23.10 15.50
N GLU A 100 18.99 -24.20 14.79
CA GLU A 100 20.20 -24.34 13.97
C GLU A 100 20.28 -23.24 12.91
N LYS A 101 21.48 -22.68 12.71
CA LYS A 101 21.69 -21.48 11.87
C LYS A 101 21.22 -21.67 10.42
N ASP A 102 21.36 -22.87 9.87
CA ASP A 102 20.94 -23.22 8.51
C ASP A 102 19.41 -23.26 8.37
N LYS A 103 18.66 -23.48 9.45
CA LYS A 103 17.19 -23.48 9.49
C LYS A 103 16.59 -22.08 9.60
N LEU A 104 17.36 -21.08 10.03
CA LEU A 104 16.90 -19.69 10.12
C LEU A 104 16.48 -19.11 8.76
N LYS A 105 16.95 -19.67 7.64
CA LYS A 105 16.52 -19.27 6.28
C LYS A 105 15.04 -19.54 5.99
N TYR A 106 14.41 -20.45 6.72
CA TYR A 106 12.97 -20.76 6.58
C TYR A 106 12.09 -19.85 7.45
N LEU A 107 12.69 -18.94 8.22
CA LEU A 107 11.98 -18.04 9.11
C LEU A 107 11.40 -16.86 8.32
N THR A 108 10.20 -17.05 7.77
CA THR A 108 9.49 -16.00 7.04
C THR A 108 8.93 -14.93 7.99
N PRO A 109 8.66 -13.70 7.50
CA PRO A 109 8.02 -12.65 8.31
C PRO A 109 6.70 -13.12 8.96
N SER A 110 5.89 -13.92 8.25
CA SER A 110 4.64 -14.46 8.78
C SER A 110 4.87 -15.41 9.96
N ILE A 111 5.89 -16.28 9.89
CA ILE A 111 6.25 -17.17 11.01
C ILE A 111 6.73 -16.34 12.21
N ARG A 112 7.59 -15.34 11.99
CA ARG A 112 8.06 -14.45 13.06
C ARG A 112 6.91 -13.70 13.72
N LEU A 113 5.97 -13.19 12.93
CA LEU A 113 4.80 -12.47 13.43
C LEU A 113 3.94 -13.38 14.31
N MET A 114 3.78 -14.65 13.92
CA MET A 114 3.06 -15.65 14.72
C MET A 114 3.78 -16.00 16.02
N VAL A 115 5.10 -16.22 15.96
CA VAL A 115 5.92 -16.46 17.17
C VAL A 115 5.79 -15.29 18.14
N LYS A 116 5.94 -14.06 17.65
CA LYS A 116 5.73 -12.84 18.46
C LYS A 116 4.31 -12.74 19.02
N LEU A 117 3.29 -13.18 18.28
CA LEU A 117 1.89 -13.16 18.74
C LEU A 117 1.70 -14.00 20.00
N TYR A 118 2.16 -15.26 19.96
CA TYR A 118 2.05 -16.17 21.10
C TYR A 118 2.95 -15.76 22.27
N LEU A 119 4.16 -15.28 22.01
CA LEU A 119 5.03 -14.75 23.04
C LEU A 119 4.41 -13.53 23.73
N ARG A 120 3.85 -12.58 22.98
CA ARG A 120 3.17 -11.41 23.55
C ARG A 120 1.95 -11.82 24.38
N ARG A 121 1.13 -12.76 23.90
CA ARG A 121 0.00 -13.33 24.67
C ARG A 121 0.46 -13.89 26.01
N LYS A 122 1.51 -14.72 26.01
CA LYS A 122 2.08 -15.30 27.24
C LYS A 122 2.57 -14.21 28.20
N LEU A 123 3.35 -13.26 27.70
CA LEU A 123 3.89 -12.16 28.51
C LEU A 123 2.81 -11.22 29.06
N GLN A 124 1.68 -11.08 28.37
CA GLN A 124 0.50 -10.36 28.87
C GLN A 124 -0.22 -11.15 29.98
N ALA A 125 -0.37 -12.47 29.82
CA ALA A 125 -0.94 -13.33 30.85
C ALA A 125 -0.08 -13.34 32.14
N GLU A 126 1.24 -13.31 31.99
CA GLU A 126 2.23 -13.20 33.07
C GLU A 126 2.40 -11.77 33.61
N LYS A 127 1.67 -10.78 33.07
CA LYS A 127 1.72 -9.35 33.46
C LYS A 127 3.10 -8.69 33.27
N VAL A 128 3.97 -9.26 32.44
CA VAL A 128 5.28 -8.67 32.06
C VAL A 128 5.09 -7.52 31.07
N ILE A 129 4.18 -7.73 30.10
CA ILE A 129 3.68 -6.71 29.18
C ILE A 129 2.27 -6.33 29.65
N PRO A 130 1.97 -5.03 29.86
CA PRO A 130 0.63 -4.62 30.25
C PRO A 130 -0.38 -4.88 29.13
N THR A 131 -1.62 -5.15 29.52
CA THR A 131 -2.78 -5.12 28.63
C THR A 131 -3.48 -3.77 28.73
N THR A 132 -4.10 -3.34 27.63
CA THR A 132 -5.03 -2.20 27.63
C THR A 132 -6.31 -2.61 26.92
N VAL A 133 -7.33 -1.75 26.98
CA VAL A 133 -8.61 -1.95 26.28
C VAL A 133 -8.42 -2.12 24.76
N THR A 134 -7.37 -1.49 24.18
CA THR A 134 -7.05 -1.51 22.74
C THR A 134 -5.80 -2.36 22.41
N ASP A 135 -5.19 -2.99 23.41
CA ASP A 135 -3.98 -3.84 23.29
C ASP A 135 -4.12 -5.06 24.22
N ASN A 136 -4.83 -6.08 23.74
CA ASN A 136 -5.00 -7.35 24.42
C ASN A 136 -5.33 -8.46 23.41
N TYR A 137 -5.04 -9.71 23.79
CA TYR A 137 -5.23 -10.86 22.91
C TYR A 137 -6.70 -11.13 22.53
N ASN A 138 -7.67 -10.77 23.37
CA ASN A 138 -9.09 -11.00 23.05
C ASN A 138 -9.53 -10.24 21.78
N LEU A 139 -8.88 -9.12 21.47
CA LEU A 139 -9.10 -8.41 20.20
C LEU A 139 -8.62 -9.22 18.99
N ILE A 140 -7.53 -10.00 19.15
CA ILE A 140 -7.02 -10.92 18.13
C ILE A 140 -7.94 -12.13 17.98
N GLU A 141 -8.45 -12.66 19.09
CA GLU A 141 -9.42 -13.75 19.07
C GLU A 141 -10.67 -13.38 18.27
N ALA A 142 -11.10 -12.12 18.38
CA ALA A 142 -12.26 -11.60 17.68
C ALA A 142 -12.04 -11.31 16.18
N LEU A 143 -10.80 -11.35 15.66
CA LEU A 143 -10.54 -11.09 14.23
C LEU A 143 -11.16 -12.17 13.33
N VAL A 144 -11.59 -11.76 12.14
CA VAL A 144 -12.20 -12.67 11.17
C VAL A 144 -11.11 -13.53 10.52
N SER A 145 -11.38 -14.83 10.42
CA SER A 145 -10.48 -15.83 9.83
C SER A 145 -10.97 -16.36 8.47
N HIS A 146 -12.28 -16.28 8.18
CA HIS A 146 -12.89 -16.88 6.98
C HIS A 146 -12.52 -18.36 6.74
N MET A 147 -12.22 -19.13 7.80
CA MET A 147 -11.71 -20.51 7.70
C MET A 147 -12.51 -21.42 6.76
N SER A 148 -13.83 -21.25 6.68
CA SER A 148 -14.74 -22.02 5.82
C SER A 148 -14.59 -21.75 4.33
N GLU A 149 -14.01 -20.62 3.93
CA GLU A 149 -13.84 -20.20 2.53
C GLU A 149 -12.40 -20.44 2.02
N ILE A 150 -11.51 -20.96 2.87
CA ILE A 150 -10.10 -21.17 2.55
C ILE A 150 -9.92 -22.45 1.74
N ALA A 151 -9.19 -22.33 0.62
CA ALA A 151 -8.85 -23.49 -0.20
C ALA A 151 -7.98 -24.51 0.56
N GLU A 152 -8.19 -25.80 0.30
CA GLU A 152 -7.49 -26.90 0.98
C GLU A 152 -5.96 -26.76 0.95
N LYS A 153 -5.39 -26.37 -0.19
CA LYS A 153 -3.94 -26.12 -0.33
C LYS A 153 -3.42 -25.07 0.66
N GLN A 154 -4.22 -24.04 0.92
CA GLN A 154 -3.86 -22.97 1.84
C GLN A 154 -3.98 -23.43 3.30
N LEU A 155 -4.96 -24.28 3.62
CA LEU A 155 -5.07 -24.92 4.94
C LEU A 155 -3.86 -25.82 5.25
N VAL A 156 -3.41 -26.62 4.27
CA VAL A 156 -2.18 -27.43 4.41
C VAL A 156 -0.97 -26.54 4.67
N LEU A 157 -0.84 -25.43 3.95
CA LEU A 157 0.24 -24.45 4.19
C LEU A 157 0.18 -23.91 5.63
N TYR A 158 -0.99 -23.50 6.13
CA TYR A 158 -1.11 -23.02 7.51
C TYR A 158 -0.80 -24.08 8.56
N ALA A 159 -1.16 -25.35 8.33
CA ALA A 159 -0.80 -26.44 9.22
C ALA A 159 0.74 -26.66 9.24
N GLN A 160 1.40 -26.60 8.09
CA GLN A 160 2.86 -26.68 8.00
C GLN A 160 3.54 -25.51 8.73
N MET A 161 3.02 -24.29 8.54
CA MET A 161 3.51 -23.11 9.24
C MET A 161 3.29 -23.21 10.75
N ALA A 162 2.16 -23.74 11.20
CA ALA A 162 1.86 -23.97 12.61
C ALA A 162 2.85 -24.96 13.25
N ASN A 163 3.20 -26.03 12.53
CA ASN A 163 4.24 -26.96 12.98
C ASN A 163 5.60 -26.28 13.13
N LEU A 164 5.97 -25.38 12.21
CA LEU A 164 7.22 -24.63 12.35
C LEU A 164 7.19 -23.71 13.59
N VAL A 165 6.07 -23.04 13.87
CA VAL A 165 5.91 -22.26 15.11
C VAL A 165 6.06 -23.14 16.34
N ASN A 166 5.50 -24.36 16.31
CA ASN A 166 5.64 -25.32 17.41
C ASN A 166 7.10 -25.75 17.64
N VAL A 167 7.85 -26.00 16.55
CA VAL A 167 9.29 -26.32 16.64
C VAL A 167 10.09 -25.16 17.25
N ILE A 168 9.71 -23.92 16.96
CA ILE A 168 10.37 -22.71 17.48
C ILE A 168 10.04 -22.50 18.97
N LEU A 169 8.76 -22.59 19.34
CA LEU A 169 8.32 -22.29 20.71
C LEU A 169 8.56 -23.46 21.67
N GLN A 170 8.42 -24.71 21.21
CA GLN A 170 8.55 -25.94 21.99
C GLN A 170 7.66 -25.96 23.24
N TRP A 171 6.44 -25.44 23.12
CA TRP A 171 5.47 -25.42 24.23
C TRP A 171 4.61 -26.69 24.22
N PRO A 172 4.48 -27.41 25.35
CA PRO A 172 3.77 -28.69 25.39
C PRO A 172 2.28 -28.55 25.05
N ASP A 173 1.64 -27.45 25.45
CA ASP A 173 0.19 -27.23 25.30
C ASP A 173 -0.16 -26.29 24.13
N LEU A 174 0.73 -26.15 23.13
CA LEU A 174 0.45 -25.29 21.98
C LEU A 174 -0.63 -25.89 21.08
N ASN A 175 -1.77 -25.23 20.97
CA ASN A 175 -2.87 -25.65 20.10
C ASN A 175 -2.57 -25.32 18.63
N LEU A 176 -2.10 -26.31 17.86
CA LEU A 176 -1.78 -26.14 16.43
C LEU A 176 -2.96 -25.71 15.57
N LYS A 177 -4.19 -26.11 15.93
CA LYS A 177 -5.39 -25.70 15.20
C LYS A 177 -5.62 -24.19 15.39
N GLU A 178 -5.49 -23.70 16.61
CA GLU A 178 -5.56 -22.27 16.91
C GLU A 178 -4.45 -21.49 16.19
N VAL A 179 -3.22 -22.04 16.12
CA VAL A 179 -2.12 -21.41 15.39
C VAL A 179 -2.45 -21.29 13.90
N ALA A 180 -2.99 -22.34 13.28
CA ALA A 180 -3.41 -22.33 11.89
C ALA A 180 -4.56 -21.33 11.64
N GLU A 181 -5.55 -21.28 12.53
CA GLU A 181 -6.63 -20.27 12.50
C GLU A 181 -6.07 -18.84 12.61
N ASN A 182 -5.07 -18.62 13.47
CA ASN A 182 -4.41 -17.33 13.61
C ASN A 182 -3.62 -16.94 12.34
N PHE A 183 -3.06 -17.89 11.57
CA PHE A 183 -2.42 -17.56 10.30
C PHE A 183 -3.41 -17.01 9.28
N SER A 184 -4.60 -17.60 9.26
CA SER A 184 -5.70 -17.12 8.44
C SER A 184 -6.15 -15.72 8.90
N LYS A 185 -6.28 -15.46 10.21
CA LYS A 185 -6.53 -14.11 10.74
C LYS A 185 -5.45 -13.10 10.33
N LEU A 186 -4.17 -13.48 10.41
CA LEU A 186 -3.08 -12.62 9.95
C LEU A 186 -3.19 -12.30 8.46
N ALA A 187 -3.52 -13.28 7.61
CA ALA A 187 -3.66 -13.07 6.18
C ALA A 187 -4.76 -12.05 5.83
N CYS A 188 -5.85 -12.02 6.60
CA CYS A 188 -6.97 -11.09 6.35
C CYS A 188 -6.84 -9.73 7.06
N ASN A 189 -6.07 -9.63 8.15
CA ASN A 189 -6.12 -8.46 9.04
C ASN A 189 -4.76 -7.77 9.27
N ALA A 190 -3.64 -8.40 8.87
CA ALA A 190 -2.34 -7.76 8.98
C ALA A 190 -2.19 -6.67 7.91
N HIS A 191 -1.65 -5.52 8.31
CA HIS A 191 -1.41 -4.40 7.43
C HIS A 191 0.07 -4.33 7.05
N SER A 192 0.34 -3.99 5.79
CA SER A 192 1.67 -3.59 5.37
C SER A 192 1.95 -2.20 5.94
N ILE A 193 2.92 -2.10 6.84
CA ILE A 193 3.36 -0.85 7.43
C ILE A 193 4.22 -0.14 6.39
N CYS A 194 3.88 1.09 6.06
CA CYS A 194 4.59 1.88 5.07
C CYS A 194 5.27 3.10 5.68
N ASP A 195 6.23 3.68 4.96
CA ASP A 195 6.72 5.03 5.28
C ASP A 195 5.75 6.11 4.80
N SER A 196 6.13 7.38 4.97
CA SER A 196 5.34 8.53 4.56
C SER A 196 5.20 8.70 3.05
N GLU A 197 5.97 7.96 2.24
CA GLU A 197 5.83 7.90 0.78
C GLU A 197 5.13 6.61 0.36
N LEU A 198 4.44 5.94 1.29
CA LEU A 198 3.71 4.68 1.12
C LEU A 198 4.56 3.48 0.67
N ARG A 199 5.88 3.51 0.87
CA ARG A 199 6.77 2.38 0.57
C ARG A 199 6.73 1.36 1.72
N PRO A 200 6.62 0.06 1.43
CA PRO A 200 6.49 -0.96 2.47
C PRO A 200 7.76 -1.10 3.32
N LEU A 201 7.61 -0.97 4.64
CA LEU A 201 8.66 -1.13 5.64
C LEU A 201 8.59 -2.47 6.37
N GLY A 202 7.38 -2.99 6.60
CA GLY A 202 7.15 -4.22 7.35
C GLY A 202 5.68 -4.60 7.42
N THR A 203 5.35 -5.50 8.33
CA THR A 203 3.98 -6.00 8.53
C THR A 203 3.61 -5.90 10.00
N GLY A 204 2.37 -5.48 10.29
CA GLY A 204 1.87 -5.39 11.66
C GLY A 204 0.38 -5.67 11.78
N LEU A 205 -0.04 -6.08 12.98
CA LEU A 205 -1.43 -6.39 13.30
C LEU A 205 -2.03 -5.30 14.18
N TYR A 206 -3.14 -4.70 13.75
CA TYR A 206 -3.76 -3.53 14.38
C TYR A 206 -5.23 -3.82 14.68
N PRO A 207 -5.54 -4.57 15.74
CA PRO A 207 -6.84 -5.22 15.86
C PRO A 207 -8.04 -4.29 16.04
N VAL A 208 -7.83 -3.02 16.41
CA VAL A 208 -8.92 -2.03 16.46
C VAL A 208 -9.09 -1.37 15.09
N VAL A 209 -7.98 -1.06 14.39
CA VAL A 209 -8.02 -0.57 13.00
C VAL A 209 -8.62 -1.63 12.05
N SER A 210 -8.37 -2.92 12.29
CA SER A 210 -8.93 -4.03 11.51
C SER A 210 -10.46 -4.19 11.64
N ILE A 211 -11.14 -3.38 12.47
CA ILE A 211 -12.61 -3.31 12.54
C ILE A 211 -13.17 -2.44 11.40
N ILE A 212 -12.35 -1.56 10.81
CA ILE A 212 -12.76 -0.61 9.78
C ILE A 212 -12.93 -1.34 8.46
N ASN A 213 -14.12 -1.30 7.88
CA ASN A 213 -14.44 -2.01 6.65
C ASN A 213 -13.88 -1.33 5.39
N HIS A 214 -13.89 -2.09 4.30
CA HIS A 214 -13.47 -1.63 2.99
C HIS A 214 -14.52 -0.74 2.27
N SER A 215 -14.05 0.22 1.48
CA SER A 215 -14.75 0.79 0.33
C SER A 215 -13.76 1.10 -0.80
N CYS A 216 -14.16 0.96 -2.07
CA CYS A 216 -13.37 1.45 -3.21
C CYS A 216 -13.50 2.97 -3.41
N LEU A 217 -14.39 3.61 -2.67
CA LEU A 217 -14.51 5.06 -2.48
C LEU A 217 -14.57 5.30 -0.96
N PRO A 218 -13.43 5.22 -0.26
CA PRO A 218 -13.42 5.34 1.19
C PRO A 218 -13.55 6.81 1.63
N ASN A 219 -14.15 7.02 2.79
CA ASN A 219 -14.25 8.34 3.42
C ASN A 219 -13.08 8.65 4.37
N SER A 220 -12.18 7.68 4.56
CA SER A 220 -10.98 7.81 5.36
C SER A 220 -9.78 7.10 4.73
N VAL A 221 -8.58 7.48 5.14
CA VAL A 221 -7.32 6.90 4.69
C VAL A 221 -6.52 6.37 5.87
N LEU A 222 -5.87 5.22 5.68
CA LEU A 222 -4.89 4.66 6.61
C LEU A 222 -3.48 5.04 6.15
N VAL A 223 -2.76 5.77 6.99
CA VAL A 223 -1.32 6.06 6.84
C VAL A 223 -0.57 5.64 8.09
N PHE A 224 0.76 5.65 8.05
CA PHE A 224 1.59 5.28 9.20
C PHE A 224 2.50 6.42 9.63
N GLU A 225 2.50 6.70 10.93
CA GLU A 225 3.46 7.59 11.58
C GLU A 225 4.48 6.71 12.31
N GLY A 226 5.59 6.40 11.63
CA GLY A 226 6.50 5.33 12.05
C GLY A 226 5.80 3.96 11.93
N ARG A 227 5.43 3.37 13.07
CA ARG A 227 4.61 2.15 13.11
C ARG A 227 3.19 2.40 13.61
N THR A 228 2.86 3.58 14.12
CA THR A 228 1.49 3.87 14.53
C THR A 228 0.61 3.93 13.27
N ALA A 229 -0.41 3.08 13.20
CA ALA A 229 -1.48 3.23 12.21
C ALA A 229 -2.31 4.46 12.56
N VAL A 230 -2.52 5.36 11.61
CA VAL A 230 -3.31 6.59 11.77
C VAL A 230 -4.37 6.64 10.68
N VAL A 231 -5.63 6.65 11.10
CA VAL A 231 -6.78 6.77 10.19
C VAL A 231 -7.29 8.20 10.23
N ARG A 232 -7.33 8.86 9.07
CA ARG A 232 -7.78 10.26 8.91
C ARG A 232 -8.97 10.34 7.98
N ALA A 233 -9.91 11.22 8.28
CA ALA A 233 -11.00 11.52 7.36
C ALA A 233 -10.46 12.23 6.10
N VAL A 234 -10.86 11.81 4.90
CA VAL A 234 -10.51 12.50 3.64
C VAL A 234 -11.64 13.37 3.11
N GLU A 235 -12.82 13.25 3.73
CA GLU A 235 -14.02 14.04 3.49
C GLU A 235 -14.77 14.23 4.82
N ARG A 236 -15.85 15.00 4.82
CA ARG A 236 -16.71 15.11 6.01
C ARG A 236 -17.39 13.76 6.26
N ILE A 237 -17.28 13.24 7.47
CA ILE A 237 -17.98 12.02 7.90
C ILE A 237 -19.04 12.41 8.93
N PRO A 238 -20.33 12.48 8.55
CA PRO A 238 -21.40 12.77 9.49
C PRO A 238 -21.53 11.71 10.58
N LYS A 239 -22.07 12.11 11.74
CA LYS A 239 -22.54 11.17 12.76
C LYS A 239 -23.48 10.14 12.14
N GLY A 240 -23.28 8.88 12.49
CA GLY A 240 -24.07 7.74 12.01
C GLY A 240 -23.53 7.13 10.71
N THR A 241 -22.46 7.67 10.13
CA THR A 241 -21.81 7.10 8.95
C THR A 241 -20.75 6.06 9.33
N GLU A 242 -20.66 4.99 8.53
CA GLU A 242 -19.59 3.98 8.65
C GLU A 242 -18.25 4.59 8.25
N VAL A 243 -17.22 4.40 9.06
CA VAL A 243 -15.84 4.73 8.69
C VAL A 243 -15.31 3.61 7.80
N GLN A 244 -14.81 3.96 6.61
CA GLN A 244 -14.30 2.99 5.64
C GLN A 244 -12.94 3.42 5.10
N ILE A 245 -12.03 2.47 4.92
CA ILE A 245 -10.71 2.63 4.27
C ILE A 245 -10.62 1.78 3.00
N SER A 246 -9.62 1.99 2.15
CA SER A 246 -9.30 1.02 1.11
C SER A 246 -8.37 -0.07 1.66
N TYR A 247 -8.60 -1.31 1.23
CA TYR A 247 -7.79 -2.49 1.58
C TYR A 247 -6.82 -2.89 0.46
N ILE A 248 -7.06 -2.34 -0.73
CA ILE A 248 -6.41 -2.69 -1.98
C ILE A 248 -6.04 -1.42 -2.73
N GLU A 249 -5.23 -1.57 -3.76
CA GLU A 249 -5.06 -0.55 -4.79
C GLU A 249 -6.42 -0.27 -5.45
N THR A 250 -6.78 1.01 -5.56
CA THR A 250 -8.04 1.48 -6.13
C THR A 250 -7.92 1.91 -7.60
N ALA A 251 -6.69 2.05 -8.10
CA ALA A 251 -6.41 2.15 -9.53
C ALA A 251 -6.66 0.77 -10.20
N GLY A 252 -7.77 0.65 -10.94
CA GLY A 252 -8.18 -0.62 -11.56
C GLY A 252 -9.65 -0.62 -11.93
N SER A 253 -10.04 -1.51 -12.84
CA SER A 253 -11.45 -1.76 -13.15
C SER A 253 -12.21 -2.33 -11.94
N THR A 254 -13.54 -2.26 -11.97
CA THR A 254 -14.37 -2.87 -10.93
C THR A 254 -14.12 -4.37 -10.80
N MET A 255 -13.85 -5.06 -11.92
CA MET A 255 -13.51 -6.48 -11.93
C MET A 255 -12.17 -6.76 -11.27
N THR A 256 -11.13 -5.98 -11.58
CA THR A 256 -9.80 -6.10 -10.96
C THR A 256 -9.89 -5.88 -9.44
N ARG A 257 -10.60 -4.84 -9.00
CA ARG A 257 -10.79 -4.56 -7.57
C ARG A 257 -11.58 -5.66 -6.85
N LYS A 258 -12.69 -6.14 -7.42
CA LYS A 258 -13.48 -7.24 -6.85
C LYS A 258 -12.69 -8.54 -6.78
N LYS A 259 -11.86 -8.83 -7.79
CA LYS A 259 -10.97 -9.99 -7.80
C LYS A 259 -9.95 -9.92 -6.65
N ALA A 260 -9.24 -8.80 -6.51
CA ALA A 260 -8.26 -8.62 -5.43
C ALA A 260 -8.89 -8.78 -4.03
N LEU A 261 -10.09 -8.22 -3.83
CA LEU A 261 -10.84 -8.38 -2.58
C LEU A 261 -11.27 -9.83 -2.33
N LYS A 262 -11.77 -10.53 -3.37
CA LYS A 262 -12.19 -11.93 -3.22
C LYS A 262 -11.01 -12.85 -2.96
N GLU A 263 -9.85 -12.62 -3.58
CA GLU A 263 -8.66 -13.44 -3.40
C GLU A 263 -8.01 -13.26 -2.02
N GLN A 264 -7.95 -12.02 -1.50
CA GLN A 264 -7.25 -11.73 -0.24
C GLN A 264 -8.17 -11.68 0.98
N TYR A 265 -9.38 -11.14 0.83
CA TYR A 265 -10.30 -10.87 1.94
C TYR A 265 -11.62 -11.66 1.84
N LEU A 266 -11.77 -12.48 0.80
CA LEU A 266 -12.86 -13.46 0.64
C LEU A 266 -14.28 -12.85 0.55
N PHE A 267 -14.42 -11.54 0.33
CA PHE A 267 -15.71 -10.88 0.11
C PHE A 267 -15.79 -10.18 -1.26
N SER A 268 -17.01 -9.80 -1.66
CA SER A 268 -17.27 -8.98 -2.85
C SER A 268 -17.78 -7.60 -2.45
N CYS A 269 -17.16 -6.54 -2.94
CA CYS A 269 -17.51 -5.17 -2.57
C CYS A 269 -18.79 -4.69 -3.25
N SER A 270 -19.69 -4.11 -2.46
CA SER A 270 -20.96 -3.49 -2.87
C SER A 270 -20.97 -1.96 -2.69
N CYS A 271 -19.81 -1.31 -2.63
CA CYS A 271 -19.75 0.16 -2.51
C CYS A 271 -20.33 0.87 -3.77
N PRO A 272 -20.65 2.18 -3.69
CA PRO A 272 -21.26 2.91 -4.81
C PRO A 272 -20.47 2.83 -6.13
N ARG A 273 -19.15 2.69 -6.09
CA ARG A 273 -18.33 2.48 -7.31
C ARG A 273 -18.54 1.08 -7.89
N CYS A 274 -18.56 0.06 -7.04
CA CYS A 274 -18.66 -1.35 -7.45
C CYS A 274 -20.10 -1.78 -7.81
N MET A 275 -21.11 -1.03 -7.38
CA MET A 275 -22.51 -1.21 -7.79
C MET A 275 -22.77 -0.80 -9.24
N LYS A 276 -21.89 0.00 -9.84
CA LYS A 276 -21.98 0.40 -11.25
C LYS A 276 -21.51 -0.67 -12.23
N LEU A 277 -21.11 -1.86 -11.74
CA LEU A 277 -20.59 -2.94 -12.59
C LEU A 277 -21.54 -3.24 -13.75
N GLY A 278 -21.02 -3.12 -14.98
CA GLY A 278 -21.79 -3.37 -16.22
C GLY A 278 -22.66 -2.20 -16.69
N GLN A 279 -22.66 -1.07 -16.00
CA GLN A 279 -23.23 0.19 -16.51
C GLN A 279 -22.27 0.85 -17.51
N SER A 280 -22.78 1.79 -18.31
CA SER A 280 -22.00 2.50 -19.35
C SER A 280 -20.71 3.12 -18.83
N GLU A 281 -20.76 3.77 -17.66
CA GLU A 281 -19.61 4.44 -17.06
C GLU A 281 -18.53 3.44 -16.62
N ASP A 282 -18.93 2.29 -16.06
CA ASP A 282 -18.01 1.24 -15.62
C ASP A 282 -17.38 0.51 -16.81
N ILE A 283 -18.15 0.26 -17.87
CA ILE A 283 -17.65 -0.33 -19.11
C ILE A 283 -16.63 0.61 -19.76
N GLN A 284 -16.94 1.91 -19.84
CA GLN A 284 -16.04 2.92 -20.37
C GLN A 284 -14.76 3.04 -19.52
N GLU A 285 -14.88 3.17 -18.20
CA GLU A 285 -13.72 3.23 -17.29
C GLU A 285 -12.84 1.99 -17.47
N SER A 286 -13.43 0.80 -17.46
CA SER A 286 -12.70 -0.47 -17.62
C SER A 286 -11.97 -0.55 -18.96
N ALA A 287 -12.62 -0.14 -20.06
CA ALA A 287 -12.00 -0.14 -21.39
C ALA A 287 -10.87 0.90 -21.52
N ILE A 288 -10.98 2.02 -20.83
CA ILE A 288 -9.93 3.07 -20.77
C ILE A 288 -8.72 2.59 -19.94
N LEU A 289 -8.95 1.94 -18.79
CA LEU A 289 -7.88 1.54 -17.88
C LEU A 289 -7.16 0.27 -18.34
N GLU A 290 -7.90 -0.70 -18.84
CA GLU A 290 -7.41 -2.07 -19.07
C GLU A 290 -7.61 -2.54 -20.52
N GLY A 291 -8.27 -1.73 -21.36
CA GLY A 291 -8.53 -2.04 -22.77
C GLY A 291 -7.51 -1.44 -23.74
N TYR A 292 -7.92 -1.40 -25.01
CA TYR A 292 -7.08 -1.05 -26.14
C TYR A 292 -7.49 0.31 -26.74
N ARG A 293 -6.54 1.00 -27.37
CA ARG A 293 -6.82 2.24 -28.12
C ARG A 293 -7.29 1.95 -29.54
N CYS A 294 -8.01 2.91 -30.11
CA CYS A 294 -8.33 2.95 -31.53
C CYS A 294 -7.05 2.80 -32.40
N GLU A 295 -7.22 2.21 -33.58
CA GLU A 295 -6.15 2.09 -34.58
C GLU A 295 -5.84 3.42 -35.26
N ASP A 296 -6.79 4.35 -35.31
CA ASP A 296 -6.54 5.73 -35.73
C ASP A 296 -5.84 6.50 -34.60
N ASP A 297 -4.64 7.00 -34.89
CA ASP A 297 -3.83 7.73 -33.92
C ASP A 297 -4.46 9.06 -33.47
N ASN A 298 -5.37 9.63 -34.27
CA ASN A 298 -6.10 10.86 -33.95
C ASN A 298 -7.38 10.61 -33.15
N CYS A 299 -7.75 9.34 -32.95
CA CYS A 299 -8.95 8.98 -32.19
C CYS A 299 -8.60 8.63 -30.73
N MET A 300 -9.21 9.36 -29.80
CA MET A 300 -9.11 9.12 -28.35
C MET A 300 -10.20 8.16 -27.83
N GLY A 301 -10.84 7.42 -28.73
CA GLY A 301 -11.90 6.49 -28.39
C GLY A 301 -11.36 5.21 -27.75
N PHE A 302 -12.22 4.56 -26.96
CA PHE A 302 -11.95 3.25 -26.38
C PHE A 302 -12.57 2.13 -27.22
N LEU A 303 -11.96 0.95 -27.13
CA LEU A 303 -12.35 -0.23 -27.88
C LEU A 303 -13.19 -1.18 -27.03
N LEU A 304 -14.32 -1.65 -27.57
CA LEU A 304 -15.09 -2.78 -27.01
C LEU A 304 -15.00 -4.00 -27.92
N ARG A 305 -15.06 -5.18 -27.31
CA ARG A 305 -15.00 -6.44 -28.06
C ARG A 305 -16.32 -6.67 -28.78
N ASP A 306 -16.25 -6.91 -30.10
CA ASP A 306 -17.39 -7.43 -30.84
C ASP A 306 -17.48 -8.96 -30.60
N PRO A 307 -18.61 -9.49 -30.13
CA PRO A 307 -18.77 -10.92 -29.86
C PRO A 307 -18.85 -11.75 -31.15
N ASP A 308 -19.37 -11.17 -32.23
CA ASP A 308 -19.61 -11.87 -33.49
C ASP A 308 -18.41 -11.75 -34.45
N LYS A 309 -17.60 -10.70 -34.28
CA LYS A 309 -16.40 -10.46 -35.07
C LYS A 309 -15.13 -10.76 -34.29
N LYS A 310 -14.09 -11.24 -34.98
CA LYS A 310 -12.73 -11.35 -34.42
C LYS A 310 -12.05 -9.97 -34.38
N ALA A 311 -12.73 -8.96 -33.83
CA ALA A 311 -12.29 -7.56 -33.83
C ALA A 311 -12.79 -6.81 -32.59
N PHE A 312 -12.16 -5.66 -32.33
CA PHE A 312 -12.61 -4.66 -31.38
C PHE A 312 -13.11 -3.43 -32.14
N ILE A 313 -14.19 -2.81 -31.67
CA ILE A 313 -14.82 -1.66 -32.32
C ILE A 313 -14.65 -0.42 -31.47
N CYS A 314 -14.18 0.66 -32.10
CA CYS A 314 -14.06 1.96 -31.46
C CYS A 314 -15.44 2.56 -31.20
N GLN A 315 -15.68 2.92 -29.93
CA GLN A 315 -16.95 3.52 -29.51
C GLN A 315 -17.07 5.00 -29.87
N GLN A 316 -16.03 5.61 -30.45
CA GLN A 316 -16.04 7.00 -30.89
C GLN A 316 -16.13 7.14 -32.42
N CYS A 317 -15.27 6.45 -33.19
CA CYS A 317 -15.23 6.57 -34.65
C CYS A 317 -15.74 5.34 -35.41
N GLY A 318 -16.08 4.24 -34.72
CA GLY A 318 -16.58 3.01 -35.35
C GLY A 318 -15.52 2.14 -36.03
N LEU A 319 -14.25 2.57 -36.06
CA LEU A 319 -13.16 1.80 -36.68
C LEU A 319 -12.96 0.45 -35.97
N ALA A 320 -12.76 -0.60 -36.76
CA ALA A 320 -12.56 -1.96 -36.28
C ALA A 320 -11.07 -2.34 -36.28
N ARG A 321 -10.54 -2.69 -35.10
CA ARG A 321 -9.19 -3.20 -34.92
C ARG A 321 -9.20 -4.72 -34.81
N LYS A 322 -8.40 -5.42 -35.61
CA LYS A 322 -8.42 -6.90 -35.63
C LYS A 322 -7.85 -7.50 -34.35
N LEU A 323 -8.41 -8.63 -33.94
CA LEU A 323 -7.94 -9.36 -32.76
C LEU A 323 -6.50 -9.87 -32.91
N GLU A 324 -6.10 -10.27 -34.11
CA GLU A 324 -4.76 -10.82 -34.36
C GLU A 324 -3.69 -9.76 -34.13
N ASP A 325 -3.87 -8.56 -34.71
CA ASP A 325 -2.96 -7.43 -34.51
C ASP A 325 -2.79 -7.06 -33.02
N VAL A 326 -3.89 -7.13 -32.25
CA VAL A 326 -3.86 -6.93 -30.80
C VAL A 326 -3.05 -8.02 -30.09
N LYS A 327 -3.25 -9.29 -30.46
CA LYS A 327 -2.54 -10.42 -29.87
C LYS A 327 -1.04 -10.38 -30.16
N ASP A 328 -0.67 -10.06 -31.40
CA ASP A 328 0.72 -10.00 -31.83
C ASP A 328 1.49 -8.96 -31.01
N ILE A 329 0.98 -7.72 -30.94
CA ILE A 329 1.61 -6.65 -30.16
C ILE A 329 1.61 -7.00 -28.65
N ALA A 330 0.53 -7.57 -28.12
CA ALA A 330 0.47 -7.98 -26.71
C ALA A 330 1.51 -9.05 -26.37
N SER A 331 1.75 -10.00 -27.28
CA SER A 331 2.76 -11.06 -27.11
C SER A 331 4.19 -10.51 -27.10
N GLU A 332 4.46 -9.52 -27.95
CA GLU A 332 5.75 -8.82 -27.99
C GLU A 332 5.97 -8.00 -26.70
N ILE A 333 4.95 -7.24 -26.27
CA ILE A 333 4.96 -6.49 -25.00
C ILE A 333 5.32 -7.42 -23.84
N LYS A 334 4.64 -8.57 -23.74
CA LYS A 334 4.88 -9.55 -22.67
C LYS A 334 6.33 -10.03 -22.69
N THR A 335 6.82 -10.44 -23.87
CA THR A 335 8.20 -10.93 -24.03
C THR A 335 9.23 -9.90 -23.62
N MET A 336 9.04 -8.63 -24.02
CA MET A 336 9.96 -7.54 -23.70
C MET A 336 9.87 -7.14 -22.22
N SER A 337 8.67 -7.12 -21.65
CA SER A 337 8.46 -6.84 -20.22
C SER A 337 9.11 -7.90 -19.33
N ASP A 338 8.99 -9.18 -19.68
CA ASP A 338 9.63 -10.29 -18.96
C ASP A 338 11.16 -10.18 -19.01
N LYS A 339 11.73 -9.75 -20.14
CA LYS A 339 13.17 -9.47 -20.26
C LYS A 339 13.58 -8.26 -19.41
N ALA A 340 12.81 -7.16 -19.48
CA ALA A 340 13.08 -5.94 -18.74
C ALA A 340 13.08 -6.18 -17.21
N ALA A 341 12.11 -6.95 -16.71
CA ALA A 341 12.02 -7.34 -15.31
C ALA A 341 13.23 -8.18 -14.86
N LYS A 342 13.71 -9.09 -15.71
CA LYS A 342 14.92 -9.88 -15.43
C LYS A 342 16.18 -9.02 -15.37
N SER A 343 16.37 -8.12 -16.33
CA SER A 343 17.51 -7.19 -16.34
C SER A 343 17.49 -6.25 -15.14
N LEU A 344 16.31 -5.79 -14.73
CA LEU A 344 16.14 -4.97 -13.52
C LEU A 344 16.50 -5.77 -12.25
N ALA A 345 16.03 -7.01 -12.14
CA ALA A 345 16.35 -7.88 -11.02
C ALA A 345 17.86 -8.23 -10.92
N SER A 346 18.58 -8.24 -12.04
CA SER A 346 20.04 -8.41 -12.05
C SER A 346 20.81 -7.10 -11.85
N GLY A 347 20.14 -5.97 -11.60
CA GLY A 347 20.75 -4.65 -11.40
C GLY A 347 21.24 -3.97 -12.69
N ASN A 348 20.88 -4.48 -13.87
CA ASN A 348 21.26 -3.88 -15.15
C ASN A 348 20.24 -2.81 -15.56
N ASN A 349 20.26 -1.68 -14.84
CA ASN A 349 19.31 -0.58 -15.03
C ASN A 349 19.34 0.02 -16.44
N GLN A 350 20.52 0.07 -17.08
CA GLN A 350 20.65 0.61 -18.43
C GLN A 350 19.91 -0.25 -19.46
N GLU A 351 20.13 -1.57 -19.45
CA GLU A 351 19.43 -2.50 -20.33
C GLU A 351 17.93 -2.52 -20.03
N ALA A 352 17.55 -2.57 -18.75
CA ALA A 352 16.15 -2.54 -18.32
C ALA A 352 15.43 -1.29 -18.84
N SER A 353 16.06 -0.12 -18.79
CA SER A 353 15.49 1.13 -19.30
C SER A 353 15.24 1.07 -20.82
N SER A 354 16.16 0.51 -21.59
CA SER A 354 16.03 0.35 -23.05
C SER A 354 14.89 -0.60 -23.42
N LEU A 355 14.78 -1.72 -22.70
CA LEU A 355 13.70 -2.70 -22.87
C LEU A 355 12.35 -2.08 -22.50
N TYR A 356 12.24 -1.36 -21.38
CA TYR A 356 11.00 -0.69 -21.00
C TYR A 356 10.61 0.45 -21.94
N LYS A 357 11.55 1.20 -22.53
CA LYS A 357 11.26 2.17 -23.61
C LYS A 357 10.66 1.48 -24.84
N THR A 358 11.13 0.27 -25.15
CA THR A 358 10.55 -0.54 -26.22
C THR A 358 9.13 -1.00 -25.86
N VAL A 359 8.91 -1.44 -24.62
CA VAL A 359 7.58 -1.79 -24.10
C VAL A 359 6.62 -0.59 -24.18
N GLU A 360 7.05 0.59 -23.74
CA GLU A 360 6.25 1.82 -23.81
C GLU A 360 5.83 2.13 -25.25
N ARG A 361 6.76 2.07 -26.21
CA ARG A 361 6.46 2.30 -27.64
C ARG A 361 5.41 1.34 -28.17
N LEU A 362 5.45 0.07 -27.77
CA LEU A 362 4.45 -0.92 -28.16
C LEU A 362 3.10 -0.67 -27.45
N GLN A 363 3.12 -0.32 -26.17
CA GLN A 363 1.92 0.03 -25.42
C GLN A 363 1.25 1.30 -25.96
N LEU A 364 2.00 2.30 -26.41
CA LEU A 364 1.44 3.50 -27.07
C LEU A 364 0.68 3.17 -28.36
N LYS A 365 1.02 2.07 -29.04
CA LYS A 365 0.27 1.58 -30.20
C LYS A 365 -0.96 0.76 -29.80
N LEU A 366 -0.93 0.11 -28.65
CA LEU A 366 -1.92 -0.92 -28.28
C LEU A 366 -2.94 -0.43 -27.24
N CYS A 367 -2.47 0.20 -26.18
CA CYS A 367 -3.22 0.58 -25.00
C CYS A 367 -3.78 2.00 -25.13
N HIS A 368 -4.90 2.25 -24.46
CA HIS A 368 -5.41 3.61 -24.28
C HIS A 368 -4.37 4.50 -23.56
N PRO A 369 -4.25 5.80 -23.85
CA PRO A 369 -3.28 6.70 -23.21
C PRO A 369 -3.35 6.75 -21.68
N PHE A 370 -4.52 6.42 -21.13
CA PHE A 370 -4.80 6.35 -19.71
C PHE A 370 -4.75 4.93 -19.13
N SER A 371 -4.20 3.96 -19.87
CA SER A 371 -4.10 2.59 -19.42
C SER A 371 -3.17 2.44 -18.23
N LEU A 372 -3.56 1.60 -17.27
CA LEU A 372 -2.74 1.26 -16.11
C LEU A 372 -1.46 0.53 -16.50
N ASN A 373 -1.49 -0.27 -17.58
CA ASN A 373 -0.28 -0.96 -18.06
C ASN A 373 0.78 0.03 -18.53
N LEU A 374 0.36 1.06 -19.29
CA LEU A 374 1.24 2.13 -19.75
C LEU A 374 1.75 2.97 -18.56
N MET A 375 0.87 3.29 -17.61
CA MET A 375 1.24 3.99 -16.38
C MET A 375 2.31 3.23 -15.59
N HIS A 376 2.12 1.93 -15.33
CA HIS A 376 3.10 1.11 -14.58
C HIS A 376 4.45 1.00 -15.29
N THR A 377 4.47 0.89 -16.62
CA THR A 377 5.70 0.92 -17.40
C THR A 377 6.43 2.26 -17.25
N ARG A 378 5.70 3.39 -17.30
CA ARG A 378 6.25 4.73 -17.09
C ARG A 378 6.76 4.95 -15.68
N GLU A 379 6.07 4.45 -14.66
CA GLU A 379 6.56 4.46 -13.28
C GLU A 379 7.85 3.66 -13.10
N SER A 380 7.96 2.53 -13.81
CA SER A 380 9.17 1.70 -13.79
C SER A 380 10.34 2.44 -14.44
N LEU A 381 10.11 3.09 -15.59
CA LEU A 381 11.09 3.95 -16.25
C LEU A 381 11.50 5.13 -15.36
N MET A 382 10.53 5.82 -14.74
CA MET A 382 10.78 6.92 -13.81
C MET A 382 11.74 6.47 -12.69
N LYS A 383 11.43 5.35 -12.02
CA LYS A 383 12.29 4.81 -10.94
C LYS A 383 13.69 4.44 -11.44
N ILE A 384 13.80 3.76 -12.58
CA ILE A 384 15.08 3.41 -13.18
C ILE A 384 15.92 4.66 -13.48
N PHE A 385 15.31 5.72 -14.03
CA PHE A 385 16.02 6.96 -14.32
C PHE A 385 16.41 7.75 -13.07
N MET A 386 15.62 7.68 -11.99
CA MET A 386 16.04 8.20 -10.68
C MET A 386 17.28 7.45 -10.16
N ASP A 387 17.30 6.11 -10.26
CA ASP A 387 18.46 5.31 -9.83
C ASP A 387 19.70 5.59 -10.68
N LEU A 388 19.52 5.87 -11.97
CA LEU A 388 20.59 6.28 -12.89
C LEU A 388 20.96 7.78 -12.75
N SER A 389 20.32 8.51 -11.83
CA SER A 389 20.48 9.97 -11.67
C SER A 389 20.20 10.78 -12.95
N ASN A 390 19.41 10.23 -13.87
CA ASN A 390 18.92 10.94 -15.05
C ASN A 390 17.61 11.66 -14.73
N TRP A 391 17.73 12.78 -14.03
CA TRP A 391 16.58 13.52 -13.49
C TRP A 391 15.65 14.08 -14.56
N LYS A 392 16.17 14.43 -15.75
CA LYS A 392 15.37 14.95 -16.87
C LYS A 392 14.40 13.91 -17.39
N GLU A 393 14.88 12.69 -17.65
CA GLU A 393 14.02 11.59 -18.09
C GLU A 393 13.05 11.17 -16.97
N ALA A 394 13.51 11.15 -15.71
CA ALA A 394 12.65 10.87 -14.57
C ALA A 394 11.48 11.87 -14.48
N LEU A 395 11.75 13.17 -14.64
CA LEU A 395 10.72 14.22 -14.65
C LEU A 395 9.76 14.06 -15.83
N PHE A 396 10.28 13.76 -17.03
CA PHE A 396 9.46 13.51 -18.21
C PHE A 396 8.42 12.40 -17.94
N TYR A 397 8.86 11.25 -17.43
CA TYR A 397 7.97 10.15 -17.10
C TYR A 397 7.03 10.47 -15.93
N CYS A 398 7.49 11.22 -14.93
CA CYS A 398 6.67 11.67 -13.81
C CYS A 398 5.48 12.54 -14.29
N ARG A 399 5.72 13.45 -15.23
CA ARG A 399 4.67 14.30 -15.82
C ARG A 399 3.65 13.49 -16.62
N LEU A 400 4.11 12.48 -17.36
CA LEU A 400 3.24 11.63 -18.16
C LEU A 400 2.28 10.75 -17.35
N THR A 401 2.58 10.49 -16.06
CA THR A 401 1.69 9.69 -15.20
C THR A 401 0.67 10.55 -14.44
N ILE A 402 0.91 11.86 -14.25
CA ILE A 402 -0.01 12.75 -13.51
C ILE A 402 -1.45 12.67 -14.04
N PRO A 403 -1.74 12.81 -15.34
CA PRO A 403 -3.12 12.75 -15.83
C PRO A 403 -3.82 11.42 -15.51
N VAL A 404 -3.08 10.32 -15.48
CA VAL A 404 -3.63 9.00 -15.11
C VAL A 404 -3.95 8.95 -13.62
N TYR A 405 -3.05 9.46 -12.77
CA TYR A 405 -3.28 9.58 -11.33
C TYR A 405 -4.51 10.45 -11.00
N GLU A 406 -4.69 11.57 -11.70
CA GLU A 406 -5.83 12.47 -11.53
C GLU A 406 -7.17 11.82 -11.90
N MET A 407 -7.14 10.88 -12.83
CA MET A 407 -8.33 10.15 -13.30
C MET A 407 -8.67 8.96 -12.41
N VAL A 408 -7.67 8.17 -11.96
CA VAL A 408 -7.94 6.92 -11.22
C VAL A 408 -8.11 7.10 -9.72
N TYR A 409 -7.54 8.17 -9.16
CA TYR A 409 -7.62 8.45 -7.73
C TYR A 409 -8.55 9.63 -7.42
N PRO A 410 -9.36 9.54 -6.35
CA PRO A 410 -10.15 10.67 -5.86
C PRO A 410 -9.29 11.90 -5.57
N GLY A 411 -9.92 13.09 -5.56
CA GLY A 411 -9.23 14.37 -5.34
C GLY A 411 -8.34 14.41 -4.10
N CYS A 412 -8.82 13.84 -2.98
CA CYS A 412 -8.05 13.68 -1.75
C CYS A 412 -7.57 12.21 -1.60
N HIS A 413 -6.52 11.83 -2.33
CA HIS A 413 -5.91 10.51 -2.23
C HIS A 413 -4.38 10.62 -2.06
N PRO A 414 -3.75 9.85 -1.15
CA PRO A 414 -2.33 10.02 -0.85
C PRO A 414 -1.43 9.76 -2.07
N MET A 415 -1.76 8.77 -2.93
CA MET A 415 -0.97 8.51 -4.14
C MET A 415 -0.94 9.70 -5.11
N ARG A 416 -2.04 10.47 -5.21
CA ARG A 416 -2.07 11.68 -6.04
C ARG A 416 -1.20 12.78 -5.44
N GLY A 417 -1.29 12.99 -4.12
CA GLY A 417 -0.45 13.95 -3.40
C GLY A 417 1.05 13.60 -3.51
N LEU A 418 1.40 12.32 -3.38
CA LEU A 418 2.78 11.83 -3.49
C LEU A 418 3.33 11.91 -4.92
N GLN A 419 2.48 11.76 -5.93
CA GLN A 419 2.90 11.94 -7.32
C GLN A 419 3.24 13.41 -7.60
N TYR A 420 2.43 14.36 -7.14
CA TYR A 420 2.78 15.78 -7.22
C TYR A 420 4.02 16.12 -6.38
N TYR A 421 4.17 15.52 -5.19
CA TYR A 421 5.37 15.70 -4.37
C TYR A 421 6.63 15.25 -5.11
N THR A 422 6.57 14.09 -5.76
CA THR A 422 7.67 13.56 -6.59
C THR A 422 7.97 14.48 -7.77
N CYS A 423 6.94 14.96 -8.47
CA CYS A 423 7.10 15.92 -9.57
C CYS A 423 7.76 17.21 -9.09
N GLY A 424 7.27 17.81 -8.00
CA GLY A 424 7.84 19.03 -7.43
C GLY A 424 9.30 18.86 -7.01
N LYS A 425 9.68 17.72 -6.42
CA LYS A 425 11.08 17.40 -6.11
C LYS A 425 11.97 17.39 -7.37
N LEU A 426 11.50 16.75 -8.44
CA LEU A 426 12.26 16.63 -9.69
C LEU A 426 12.36 17.97 -10.43
N GLU A 427 11.28 18.74 -10.47
CA GLU A 427 11.23 20.10 -11.04
C GLU A 427 12.18 21.03 -10.31
N TRP A 428 12.12 21.02 -8.98
CA TRP A 428 13.01 21.87 -8.16
C TRP A 428 14.47 21.48 -8.35
N LEU A 429 14.79 20.17 -8.35
CA LEU A 429 16.13 19.67 -8.61
C LEU A 429 16.69 20.10 -9.97
N LEU A 430 15.83 20.24 -10.98
CA LEU A 430 16.20 20.70 -12.33
C LEU A 430 16.17 22.22 -12.49
N GLY A 431 15.86 22.97 -11.43
CA GLY A 431 15.79 24.43 -11.44
C GLY A 431 14.50 25.00 -12.03
N GLU A 432 13.48 24.17 -12.30
CA GLU A 432 12.15 24.58 -12.76
C GLU A 432 11.28 25.06 -11.58
N THR A 433 11.69 26.16 -10.96
CA THR A 433 11.17 26.63 -9.67
C THR A 433 9.70 27.04 -9.67
N GLU A 434 9.19 27.64 -10.74
CA GLU A 434 7.77 27.99 -10.81
C GLU A 434 6.88 26.73 -10.87
N ASN A 435 7.27 25.76 -11.71
CA ASN A 435 6.59 24.48 -11.82
C ASN A 435 6.65 23.72 -10.48
N SER A 436 7.81 23.73 -9.81
CA SER A 436 7.95 23.04 -8.53
C SER A 436 7.06 23.63 -7.44
N VAL A 437 6.90 24.96 -7.38
CA VAL A 437 5.96 25.62 -6.45
C VAL A 437 4.53 25.16 -6.71
N ILE A 438 4.11 25.05 -7.98
CA ILE A 438 2.77 24.57 -8.35
C ILE A 438 2.58 23.12 -7.88
N SER A 439 3.53 22.24 -8.21
CA SER A 439 3.48 20.82 -7.86
C SER A 439 3.51 20.60 -6.34
N PHE A 440 4.38 21.29 -5.60
CA PHE A 440 4.42 21.20 -4.14
C PHE A 440 3.16 21.78 -3.48
N THR A 441 2.56 22.83 -4.03
CA THR A 441 1.29 23.36 -3.53
C THR A 441 0.17 22.33 -3.68
N LYS A 442 0.04 21.70 -4.86
CA LYS A 442 -0.92 20.59 -5.08
C LYS A 442 -0.66 19.41 -4.15
N ALA A 443 0.61 19.06 -3.93
CA ALA A 443 1.00 18.03 -2.98
C ALA A 443 0.56 18.39 -1.55
N LEU A 444 0.83 19.61 -1.10
CA LEU A 444 0.48 20.10 0.24
C LEU A 444 -1.04 20.08 0.47
N ASP A 445 -1.83 20.52 -0.50
CA ASP A 445 -3.29 20.57 -0.39
C ASP A 445 -3.91 19.19 -0.11
N ILE A 446 -3.35 18.14 -0.70
CA ILE A 446 -3.80 16.75 -0.54
C ILE A 446 -3.15 16.11 0.70
N LEU A 447 -1.83 16.24 0.84
CA LEU A 447 -1.06 15.52 1.85
C LEU A 447 -1.32 16.07 3.26
N ARG A 448 -1.70 17.35 3.42
CA ARG A 448 -2.10 17.88 4.73
C ARG A 448 -3.33 17.19 5.33
N LEU A 449 -4.21 16.66 4.48
CA LEU A 449 -5.41 15.93 4.91
C LEU A 449 -5.06 14.46 5.19
N THR A 450 -4.29 13.83 4.31
CA THR A 450 -3.97 12.40 4.39
C THR A 450 -2.85 12.06 5.38
N HIS A 451 -1.88 12.97 5.56
CA HIS A 451 -0.69 12.81 6.42
C HIS A 451 -0.68 13.78 7.62
N GLY A 452 -1.70 14.63 7.76
CA GLY A 452 -1.77 15.67 8.79
C GLY A 452 -0.88 16.89 8.50
N THR A 453 -0.74 17.80 9.46
CA THR A 453 0.04 19.03 9.29
C THR A 453 1.35 19.07 10.07
N ASN A 454 1.48 18.23 11.10
CA ASN A 454 2.57 18.31 12.08
C ASN A 454 3.58 17.15 12.01
N THR A 455 3.39 16.20 11.09
CA THR A 455 4.29 15.07 10.91
C THR A 455 5.64 15.53 10.33
N SER A 456 6.70 14.75 10.56
CA SER A 456 8.05 15.09 10.06
C SER A 456 8.06 15.26 8.54
N PHE A 457 7.39 14.37 7.83
CA PHE A 457 7.24 14.42 6.38
C PHE A 457 6.56 15.70 5.89
N MET A 458 5.50 16.13 6.59
CA MET A 458 4.76 17.34 6.20
C MET A 458 5.53 18.62 6.50
N LYS A 459 6.31 18.63 7.58
CA LYS A 459 7.27 19.73 7.85
C LYS A 459 8.33 19.82 6.75
N GLU A 460 8.87 18.68 6.31
CA GLU A 460 9.83 18.64 5.21
C GLU A 460 9.22 19.17 3.90
N LEU A 461 8.01 18.74 3.55
CA LEU A 461 7.29 19.26 2.38
C LEU A 461 7.10 20.78 2.44
N VAL A 462 6.68 21.31 3.60
CA VAL A 462 6.50 22.76 3.77
C VAL A 462 7.83 23.50 3.64
N ILE A 463 8.92 22.99 4.23
CA ILE A 463 10.25 23.59 4.08
C ILE A 463 10.64 23.65 2.60
N LYS A 464 10.51 22.53 1.86
CA LYS A 464 10.82 22.48 0.42
C LYS A 464 9.99 23.45 -0.41
N LEU A 465 8.70 23.61 -0.07
CA LEU A 465 7.83 24.57 -0.74
C LEU A 465 8.28 26.01 -0.50
N GLU A 466 8.66 26.37 0.73
CA GLU A 466 9.17 27.70 1.04
C GLU A 466 10.53 27.99 0.38
N GLU A 467 11.43 27.00 0.35
CA GLU A 467 12.69 27.09 -0.39
C GLU A 467 12.45 27.32 -1.89
N ALA A 468 11.55 26.55 -2.50
CA ALA A 468 11.17 26.72 -3.91
C ALA A 468 10.54 28.09 -4.21
N ARG A 469 9.70 28.61 -3.29
CA ARG A 469 9.10 29.96 -3.40
C ARG A 469 10.15 31.07 -3.34
N ALA A 470 11.10 30.95 -2.42
CA ALA A 470 12.19 31.90 -2.28
C ALA A 470 13.06 31.93 -3.56
N GLU A 471 13.41 30.75 -4.09
CA GLU A 471 14.20 30.64 -5.32
C GLU A 471 13.45 31.18 -6.56
N ALA A 472 12.16 30.87 -6.69
CA ALA A 472 11.34 31.41 -7.77
C ALA A 472 11.27 32.95 -7.71
N SER A 473 11.05 33.51 -6.52
CA SER A 473 11.00 34.96 -6.31
C SER A 473 12.32 35.65 -6.63
N TYR A 474 13.45 35.00 -6.31
CA TYR A 474 14.77 35.51 -6.65
C TYR A 474 15.01 35.53 -8.16
N LYS A 475 14.64 34.47 -8.88
CA LYS A 475 14.79 34.40 -10.35
C LYS A 475 13.94 35.45 -11.09
N LEU A 476 12.73 35.72 -10.61
CA LEU A 476 11.87 36.77 -11.17
C LEU A 476 12.52 38.15 -11.03
N ARG A 477 13.06 38.47 -9.84
CA ARG A 477 13.75 39.75 -9.62
C ARG A 477 15.02 39.90 -10.44
N ALA A 478 15.80 38.83 -10.61
CA ALA A 478 16.99 38.85 -11.44
C ALA A 478 16.66 39.07 -12.91
N ALA A 479 15.55 38.49 -13.41
CA ALA A 479 15.09 38.73 -14.78
C ALA A 479 14.63 40.18 -14.99
N ASP A 480 13.97 40.79 -14.00
CA ASP A 480 13.53 42.20 -14.05
C ASP A 480 14.70 43.21 -13.93
N GLU A 481 15.88 42.80 -13.47
CA GLU A 481 17.09 43.65 -13.37
C GLU A 481 17.98 43.57 -14.62
N ASP A 482 17.77 42.56 -15.48
CA ASP A 482 18.52 42.33 -16.74
C ASP A 482 17.80 42.87 -17.99
N ASP A 483 16.53 43.32 -17.86
CA ASP A 483 15.73 44.04 -18.86
C ASP A 483 15.76 45.57 -18.62
#